data_AF-A0A1F8ZVI6-F1
#
_entry.id   AF-A0A1F8ZVI6-F1
#
_cell.length_a   1.000
_cell.length_b   1.000
_cell.length_c   1.000
_cell.angle_alpha   90.00
_cell.angle_beta   90.00
_cell.angle_gamma   90.00
#
_symmetry.space_group_name_H-M   'P 1'
#
loop_
_entity.id
_entity.type
_entity.pdbx_description
1 polymer ?
#
loop_
_entity_poly.entity_id
_entity_poly.type
_entity_poly.pdbx_seq_one_letter_code
_entity_poly.pdbx_strand_id
1 'polypeptide(L)'
;MKEIAQAALQYIQENLLVSLVFAVIAGFAGMKTVSLAKKTNPALFFIVGALGVFLGQFAILYFGIKGIIDQVSEFRLFFDLLAAYIGSFIVASLVNFFSPH
;
A
#
# COMPACT_ATOMS: atom_id res chain seq x y z
N MET A 1 18.90 0.77 -2.40
CA MET A 1 17.75 -0.17 -2.28
C MET A 1 17.47 -0.57 -0.84
N LYS A 2 18.41 -1.18 -0.10
CA LYS A 2 18.22 -1.59 1.30
C LYS A 2 17.83 -0.43 2.24
N GLU A 3 18.54 0.69 2.13
CA GLU A 3 18.29 1.90 2.94
C GLU A 3 16.89 2.48 2.69
N ILE A 4 16.43 2.47 1.44
CA ILE A 4 15.09 2.96 1.05
C ILE A 4 13.99 2.06 1.65
N ALA A 5 14.19 0.74 1.61
CA ALA A 5 13.27 -0.21 2.24
C ALA A 5 13.22 -0.03 3.76
N GLN A 6 14.36 0.21 4.41
CA GLN A 6 14.42 0.51 5.83
C GLN A 6 13.72 1.83 6.17
N ALA A 7 13.92 2.88 5.36
CA ALA A 7 13.24 4.16 5.52
C ALA A 7 11.71 4.03 5.34
N ALA A 8 11.26 3.22 4.37
CA ALA A 8 9.83 2.92 4.19
C ALA A 8 9.25 2.22 5.43
N LEU A 9 9.95 1.21 5.96
CA LEU A 9 9.52 0.52 7.18
C LEU A 9 9.51 1.45 8.40
N GLN A 10 10.52 2.31 8.53
CA GLN A 10 10.60 3.28 9.60
C GLN A 10 9.42 4.26 9.54
N TYR A 11 9.10 4.79 8.36
CA TYR A 11 7.94 5.66 8.17
C TYR A 11 6.62 4.98 8.56
N ILE A 12 6.47 3.70 8.19
CA ILE A 12 5.30 2.89 8.57
C ILE A 12 5.22 2.71 10.08
N GLN A 13 6.35 2.46 10.75
CA GLN A 13 6.40 2.29 12.22
C GLN A 13 6.06 3.59 12.95
N GLU A 14 6.57 4.72 12.48
CA GLU A 14 6.27 6.05 13.03
C GLU A 14 4.78 6.42 12.85
N ASN A 15 4.15 5.91 11.77
CA ASN A 15 2.75 6.16 11.44
C ASN A 15 1.89 4.88 11.50
N LEU A 16 2.12 4.03 12.49
CA LEU A 16 1.60 2.66 12.52
C LEU A 16 0.07 2.59 12.41
N LEU A 17 -0.65 3.39 13.20
CA LEU A 17 -2.12 3.38 13.19
C LEU A 17 -2.69 3.76 11.82
N VAL A 18 -2.16 4.82 11.22
CA VAL A 18 -2.56 5.29 9.88
C VAL A 18 -2.24 4.22 8.84
N SER A 19 -1.04 3.64 8.90
CA SER A 19 -0.60 2.58 7.98
C SER A 19 -1.48 1.34 8.07
N LEU A 20 -1.94 0.96 9.27
CA LEU A 20 -2.89 -0.15 9.45
C LEU A 20 -4.25 0.15 8.83
N VAL A 21 -4.77 1.36 9.03
CA VAL A 21 -6.04 1.79 8.40
C VAL A 21 -5.91 1.76 6.87
N PHE A 22 -4.80 2.28 6.34
CA PHE A 22 -4.56 2.25 4.90
C PHE A 22 -4.37 0.84 4.37
N ALA A 23 -3.70 -0.06 5.10
CA ALA A 23 -3.59 -1.46 4.71
C ALA A 23 -4.99 -2.10 4.54
N VAL A 24 -5.91 -1.87 5.47
CA VAL A 24 -7.27 -2.41 5.37
C VAL A 24 -8.01 -1.83 4.16
N ILE A 25 -8.00 -0.50 4.00
CA ILE A 25 -8.73 0.19 2.92
C ILE A 25 -8.14 -0.17 1.55
N ALA A 26 -6.82 -0.01 1.38
CA ALA A 26 -6.11 -0.28 0.13
C ALA A 26 -6.13 -1.76 -0.24
N GLY A 27 -5.98 -2.65 0.74
CA GLY A 27 -6.03 -4.09 0.52
C GLY A 27 -7.41 -4.56 0.05
N PHE A 28 -8.47 -4.06 0.67
CA PHE A 28 -9.84 -4.33 0.22
C PHE A 28 -10.10 -3.77 -1.18
N ALA A 29 -9.75 -2.50 -1.42
CA ALA A 29 -9.96 -1.84 -2.71
C ALA A 29 -9.16 -2.53 -3.83
N GLY A 30 -7.86 -2.77 -3.63
CA GLY A 30 -6.99 -3.41 -4.61
C GLY A 30 -7.47 -4.81 -4.99
N MET A 31 -7.87 -5.63 -4.02
CA MET A 31 -8.43 -6.95 -4.30
C MET A 31 -9.76 -6.89 -5.05
N LYS A 32 -10.67 -5.97 -4.68
CA LYS A 32 -11.95 -5.79 -5.38
C LYS A 32 -11.78 -5.30 -6.82
N THR A 33 -10.75 -4.51 -7.09
CA THR A 33 -10.43 -4.05 -8.45
C THR A 33 -9.93 -5.19 -9.33
N VAL A 34 -9.12 -6.09 -8.79
CA VAL A 34 -8.46 -7.16 -9.57
C VAL A 34 -9.31 -8.42 -9.68
N SER A 35 -10.02 -8.79 -8.62
CA SER A 35 -10.80 -10.01 -8.54
C SER A 35 -12.26 -9.66 -8.22
N LEU A 36 -13.15 -10.02 -9.14
CA LEU A 36 -14.61 -9.97 -8.93
C LEU A 36 -15.10 -11.13 -8.04
N ALA A 37 -14.20 -11.91 -7.43
CA ALA A 37 -14.56 -13.06 -6.61
C ALA A 37 -15.58 -12.68 -5.53
N LYS A 38 -16.65 -13.49 -5.45
CA LYS A 38 -17.72 -13.35 -4.46
C LYS A 38 -17.23 -13.69 -3.04
N LYS A 39 -16.18 -14.51 -2.90
CA LYS A 39 -15.60 -14.89 -1.61
C LYS A 39 -14.36 -14.08 -1.31
N THR A 40 -14.51 -13.20 -0.34
CA THR A 40 -13.46 -12.30 0.14
C THR A 40 -12.81 -12.90 1.40
N ASN A 41 -11.54 -13.32 1.35
CA ASN A 41 -10.78 -13.78 2.52
C ASN A 41 -10.21 -12.56 3.30
N PRO A 42 -10.68 -12.28 4.53
CA PRO A 42 -10.26 -11.10 5.30
C PRO A 42 -8.75 -11.03 5.55
N ALA A 43 -8.11 -12.17 5.82
CA ALA A 43 -6.67 -12.24 6.05
C ALA A 43 -5.88 -11.86 4.78
N LEU A 44 -6.38 -12.23 3.61
CA LEU A 44 -5.75 -11.92 2.34
C LEU A 44 -5.82 -10.42 2.03
N PHE A 45 -6.92 -9.72 2.35
CA PHE A 45 -6.97 -8.25 2.21
C PHE A 45 -5.90 -7.58 3.04
N PHE A 46 -5.74 -8.01 4.28
CA PHE A 46 -4.77 -7.39 5.17
C PHE A 46 -3.33 -7.59 4.68
N ILE A 47 -2.99 -8.80 4.20
CA ILE A 47 -1.67 -9.08 3.62
C ILE A 47 -1.41 -8.23 2.37
N VAL A 48 -2.35 -8.21 1.44
CA VAL A 48 -2.26 -7.39 0.21
C VAL A 48 -2.17 -5.90 0.54
N GLY A 49 -2.92 -5.47 1.54
CA GLY A 49 -2.88 -4.14 2.13
C GLY A 49 -1.52 -3.76 2.67
N ALA A 50 -0.99 -4.57 3.59
CA ALA A 50 0.29 -4.33 4.24
C ALA A 50 1.46 -4.30 3.24
N LEU A 51 1.48 -5.24 2.30
CA LEU A 51 2.46 -5.24 1.21
C LEU A 51 2.29 -4.03 0.30
N GLY A 52 1.06 -3.62 0.02
CA GLY A 52 0.75 -2.44 -0.78
C GLY A 52 1.18 -1.14 -0.13
N VAL A 53 0.93 -0.95 1.17
CA VAL A 53 1.43 0.18 1.96
C VAL A 53 2.95 0.23 1.91
N PHE A 54 3.62 -0.91 2.13
CA PHE A 54 5.08 -0.99 2.02
C PHE A 54 5.59 -0.61 0.64
N LEU A 55 5.02 -1.18 -0.42
CA LEU A 55 5.42 -0.85 -1.80
C LEU A 55 5.12 0.61 -2.17
N GLY A 56 4.00 1.15 -1.70
CA GLY A 56 3.64 2.55 -1.91
C GLY A 56 4.64 3.50 -1.27
N GLN A 57 4.98 3.28 0.01
CA GLN A 57 6.00 4.08 0.71
C GLN A 57 7.39 3.90 0.12
N PHE A 58 7.74 2.66 -0.25
CA PHE A 58 8.99 2.39 -0.96
C PHE A 58 9.07 3.19 -2.27
N ALA A 59 8.00 3.21 -3.07
CA ALA A 59 7.96 3.95 -4.32
C ALA A 59 8.09 5.47 -4.11
N ILE A 60 7.36 6.04 -3.14
CA ILE A 60 7.46 7.47 -2.80
C ILE A 60 8.91 7.88 -2.50
N LEU A 61 9.61 7.05 -1.71
CA LEU A 61 10.99 7.30 -1.33
C LEU A 61 11.96 7.04 -2.49
N TYR A 62 11.76 5.95 -3.23
CA TYR A 62 12.61 5.54 -4.35
C TYR A 62 12.62 6.57 -5.48
N PHE A 63 11.46 7.11 -5.83
CA PHE A 63 11.32 8.13 -6.86
C PHE A 63 11.64 9.55 -6.38
N GLY A 64 12.02 9.73 -5.10
CA GLY A 64 12.32 11.05 -4.54
C GLY A 64 11.11 11.98 -4.39
N ILE A 65 9.89 11.43 -4.49
CA ILE A 65 8.64 12.20 -4.48
C ILE A 65 8.31 12.72 -3.08
N LYS A 66 8.89 12.11 -2.03
CA LYS A 66 8.70 12.52 -0.63
C LYS A 66 8.86 14.04 -0.44
N GLY A 67 9.91 14.64 -1.00
CA GLY A 67 10.17 16.07 -0.84
C GLY A 67 9.11 16.97 -1.45
N ILE A 68 8.41 16.51 -2.50
CA ILE A 68 7.29 17.23 -3.12
C ILE A 68 6.04 17.09 -2.25
N ILE A 69 5.74 15.87 -1.79
CA ILE A 69 4.57 15.61 -0.94
C ILE A 69 4.67 16.35 0.40
N ASP A 70 5.88 16.44 0.97
CA ASP A 70 6.11 17.13 2.24
C ASP A 70 5.85 18.64 2.14
N GLN A 71 5.95 19.25 0.94
CA GLN A 71 5.55 20.66 0.72
C GLN A 71 4.03 20.85 0.75
N VAL A 72 3.27 19.78 0.53
CA VAL A 72 1.80 19.80 0.51
C VAL A 72 1.27 18.93 1.66
N SER A 73 1.70 19.25 2.87
CA SER A 73 1.48 18.46 4.09
C SER A 73 0.02 18.11 4.36
N GLU A 74 -0.91 19.00 4.00
CA GLU A 74 -2.36 18.83 4.14
C GLU A 74 -2.89 17.59 3.37
N PHE A 75 -2.22 17.20 2.28
CA PHE A 75 -2.61 16.07 1.44
C PHE A 75 -1.72 14.85 1.65
N ARG A 76 -0.79 14.85 2.62
CA ARG A 76 0.15 13.75 2.86
C ARG A 76 -0.57 12.40 3.01
N LEU A 77 -1.62 12.38 3.85
CA LEU A 77 -2.43 11.19 4.09
C LEU A 77 -3.15 10.69 2.83
N PHE A 78 -3.60 11.61 1.98
CA PHE A 78 -4.23 11.26 0.71
C PHE A 78 -3.23 10.60 -0.25
N PHE A 79 -2.03 11.17 -0.37
CA PHE A 79 -0.96 10.58 -1.19
C PHE A 79 -0.48 9.23 -0.65
N ASP A 80 -0.34 9.10 0.66
CA ASP A 80 0.01 7.84 1.30
C ASP A 80 -1.06 6.76 1.03
N LEU A 81 -2.35 7.11 1.11
CA LEU A 81 -3.45 6.21 0.78
C LEU A 81 -3.46 5.84 -0.72
N LEU A 82 -3.22 6.80 -1.61
CA LEU A 82 -3.15 6.57 -3.05
C LEU A 82 -1.99 5.63 -3.41
N ALA A 83 -0.81 5.86 -2.81
CA ALA A 83 0.35 5.01 -3.00
C ALA A 83 0.11 3.61 -2.44
N ALA A 84 -0.52 3.49 -1.27
CA ALA A 84 -0.92 2.20 -0.71
C ALA A 84 -1.90 1.47 -1.63
N TYR A 85 -2.89 2.17 -2.21
CA TYR A 85 -3.84 1.60 -3.16
C TYR A 85 -3.14 1.07 -4.43
N ILE A 86 -2.26 1.86 -5.05
CA ILE A 86 -1.50 1.43 -6.24
C ILE A 86 -0.63 0.21 -5.89
N GLY A 87 0.07 0.24 -4.75
CA GLY A 87 0.85 -0.90 -4.26
C GLY A 87 -0.02 -2.14 -4.07
N SER A 88 -1.17 -2.00 -3.41
CA SER A 88 -2.11 -3.10 -3.18
C SER A 88 -2.71 -3.63 -4.48
N PHE A 89 -2.98 -2.79 -5.47
CA PHE A 89 -3.42 -3.22 -6.80
C PHE A 89 -2.36 -4.09 -7.47
N ILE A 90 -1.08 -3.70 -7.40
CA ILE A 90 0.03 -4.50 -7.96
C ILE A 90 0.11 -5.85 -7.24
N VAL A 91 0.09 -5.85 -5.91
CA VAL A 91 0.16 -7.09 -5.10
C VAL A 91 -1.05 -7.99 -5.38
N ALA A 92 -2.26 -7.43 -5.40
CA ALA A 92 -3.48 -8.16 -5.72
C ALA A 92 -3.43 -8.77 -7.13
N SER A 93 -2.91 -8.03 -8.11
CA SER A 93 -2.73 -8.50 -9.49
C SER A 93 -1.82 -9.71 -9.55
N LEU A 94 -0.70 -9.67 -8.81
CA LEU A 94 0.21 -10.82 -8.71
C LEU A 94 -0.47 -12.01 -8.04
N VAL A 95 -1.14 -11.80 -6.91
CA VAL A 95 -1.86 -12.86 -6.19
C VAL A 95 -2.90 -13.54 -7.11
N ASN A 96 -3.72 -12.74 -7.80
CA ASN A 96 -4.74 -13.24 -8.71
C ASN A 96 -4.15 -13.93 -9.94
N PHE A 97 -2.97 -13.51 -10.42
CA PHE A 97 -2.29 -14.17 -11.54
C PHE A 97 -1.82 -15.59 -11.17
N PHE A 98 -1.25 -15.77 -9.96
CA PHE A 98 -0.74 -17.08 -9.52
C PHE A 98 -1.82 -17.99 -8.93
N SER A 99 -2.87 -17.41 -8.36
CA SER A 99 -3.98 -18.13 -7.75
C SER A 99 -5.29 -17.40 -8.05
N PRO A 100 -5.83 -17.53 -9.27
CA PRO A 100 -7.10 -16.92 -9.62
C PRO A 100 -8.21 -17.53 -8.74
N HIS A 101 -8.92 -16.67 -8.03
CA HIS A 101 -10.05 -17.01 -7.17
C HIS A 101 -11.35 -16.43 -7.72
#